data_AF-F9ZZJ1-F1
#
_entry.id   AF-F9ZZJ1-F1
#
_cell.length_a   1.000
_cell.length_b   1.000
_cell.length_c   1.000
_cell.angle_alpha   90.00
_cell.angle_beta   90.00
_cell.angle_gamma   90.00
#
_symmetry.space_group_name_H-M   'P 1'
#
loop_
_entity.id
_entity.type
_entity.pdbx_description
1 polymer ?
#
loop_
_entity_poly.entity_id
_entity_poly.type
_entity_poly.pdbx_seq_one_letter_code
_entity_poly.pdbx_strand_id
1 'polypeptide(L)'
;MEEIERIMDWLILVSIWLLSVVIYFSGRTYFNEKGKNLATREDIRKITEIVESIRLQNNQEIELLKAQLNNTSEALVRRRDVYENLGGSIRIFIQGQFPDQSLRLQRQQEFLDSYISAWLWAPDENIRALNAFIYMNQREPAEDNPKQRKLKDAFYQVIVGLRKDAGFPDTELKLEDFVFVQF
;
A
#
# COMPACT_ATOMS: atom_id res chain seq x y z
N MET A 1 -35.34 48.43 -80.11
CA MET A 1 -35.83 47.89 -78.82
C MET A 1 -35.47 46.41 -78.72
N GLU A 2 -35.77 45.60 -79.74
CA GLU A 2 -35.41 44.16 -79.81
C GLU A 2 -33.91 43.83 -79.67
N GLU A 3 -32.99 44.63 -80.25
CA GLU A 3 -31.54 44.36 -80.09
C GLU A 3 -31.05 44.55 -78.65
N ILE A 4 -31.65 45.49 -77.91
CA ILE A 4 -31.29 45.77 -76.51
C ILE A 4 -31.78 44.64 -75.61
N GLU A 5 -32.97 44.10 -75.86
CA GLU A 5 -33.51 42.93 -75.15
C GLU A 5 -32.62 41.69 -75.38
N ARG A 6 -32.18 41.45 -76.62
CA ARG A 6 -31.31 40.31 -76.94
C ARG A 6 -29.93 40.38 -76.27
N ILE A 7 -29.37 41.58 -76.11
CA ILE A 7 -28.11 41.80 -75.39
C ILE A 7 -28.30 41.57 -73.88
N MET A 8 -29.45 41.97 -73.33
CA MET A 8 -29.80 41.79 -71.92
C MET A 8 -29.97 40.31 -71.56
N ASP A 9 -30.60 39.51 -72.41
CA ASP A 9 -30.74 38.05 -72.20
C ASP A 9 -29.38 37.33 -72.19
N TRP A 10 -28.47 37.71 -73.08
CA TRP A 10 -27.10 37.16 -73.10
C TRP A 10 -26.31 37.53 -71.85
N LEU A 11 -26.45 38.77 -71.34
CA LEU A 11 -25.85 39.19 -70.08
C LEU A 11 -26.37 38.38 -68.89
N ILE A 12 -27.67 38.07 -68.87
CA ILE A 12 -28.27 37.23 -67.83
C ILE A 12 -27.71 35.81 -67.91
N LEU A 13 -27.64 35.22 -69.11
CA LEU A 13 -27.08 33.87 -69.28
C LEU A 13 -25.61 33.76 -68.87
N VAL A 14 -24.79 34.75 -69.24
CA VAL A 14 -23.37 34.79 -68.86
C VAL A 14 -23.20 34.99 -67.36
N SER A 15 -24.03 35.83 -66.73
CA SER A 15 -23.96 36.05 -65.28
C SER A 15 -24.37 34.80 -64.51
N ILE A 16 -25.42 34.08 -64.93
CA ILE A 16 -25.83 32.79 -64.34
C ILE A 16 -24.72 31.74 -64.48
N TRP A 17 -24.06 31.69 -65.64
CA TRP A 17 -22.95 30.77 -65.88
C TRP A 17 -21.75 31.07 -64.96
N LEU A 18 -21.35 32.34 -64.85
CA LEU A 18 -20.29 32.78 -63.95
C LEU A 18 -20.61 32.44 -62.49
N LEU A 19 -21.85 32.68 -62.05
CA LEU A 19 -22.30 32.38 -60.70
C LEU A 19 -22.25 30.87 -60.41
N SER A 20 -22.63 30.05 -61.41
CA SER A 20 -22.57 28.59 -61.32
C SER A 20 -21.14 28.08 -61.21
N VAL A 21 -20.20 28.65 -61.95
CA VAL A 21 -18.77 28.32 -61.88
C VAL A 21 -18.18 28.66 -60.50
N VAL A 22 -18.52 29.84 -59.97
CA VAL A 22 -18.07 30.27 -58.63
C VAL A 22 -18.61 29.34 -57.54
N ILE A 23 -19.90 28.98 -57.60
CA ILE A 23 -20.52 28.04 -56.64
C ILE A 23 -19.88 26.66 -56.74
N TYR A 24 -19.62 26.16 -57.95
CA TYR A 24 -19.01 24.84 -58.15
C TYR A 24 -17.61 24.74 -57.53
N PHE A 25 -16.76 25.76 -57.75
CA PHE A 25 -15.41 25.77 -57.19
C PHE A 25 -15.40 26.01 -55.68
N SER A 26 -16.19 26.98 -55.20
CA SER A 26 -16.20 27.38 -53.78
C SER A 26 -16.92 26.36 -52.89
N GLY A 27 -17.96 25.70 -53.40
CA GLY A 27 -18.67 24.64 -52.68
C GLY A 27 -17.79 23.42 -52.46
N ARG A 28 -16.99 23.02 -53.47
CA ARG A 28 -16.13 21.83 -53.39
C ARG A 28 -15.06 21.95 -52.29
N THR A 29 -14.45 23.12 -52.13
CA THR A 29 -13.47 23.37 -51.06
C THR A 29 -14.14 23.37 -49.68
N TYR A 30 -15.28 24.03 -49.53
CA TYR A 30 -16.03 24.07 -48.26
C TYR A 30 -16.51 22.69 -47.79
N PHE A 31 -17.04 21.85 -48.70
CA PHE A 31 -17.45 20.49 -48.36
C PHE A 31 -16.27 19.58 -48.02
N ASN A 32 -15.13 19.74 -48.69
CA ASN A 32 -13.91 18.97 -48.41
C ASN A 32 -13.29 19.31 -47.06
N GLU A 33 -13.28 20.58 -46.64
CA GLU A 33 -12.76 20.98 -45.34
C GLU A 33 -13.67 20.54 -44.19
N LYS A 34 -14.99 20.66 -44.35
CA LYS A 34 -15.93 20.16 -43.33
C LYS A 34 -15.89 18.63 -43.20
N GLY A 35 -15.67 17.89 -44.27
CA GLY A 35 -15.57 16.42 -44.23
C GLY A 35 -14.35 15.90 -43.46
N LYS A 36 -13.26 16.68 -43.39
CA LYS A 36 -12.00 16.28 -42.73
C LYS A 36 -12.05 16.34 -41.20
N ASN A 37 -12.97 17.10 -40.61
CA ASN A 37 -13.05 17.33 -39.16
C ASN A 37 -14.18 16.56 -38.48
N LEU A 38 -14.89 15.67 -39.18
CA LEU A 38 -15.84 14.77 -38.54
C LEU A 38 -15.09 13.56 -37.99
N ALA A 39 -14.99 13.45 -36.67
CA ALA A 39 -14.71 12.19 -36.02
C ALA A 39 -15.70 11.15 -36.56
N THR A 40 -15.19 10.12 -37.20
CA THR A 40 -16.05 9.07 -37.75
C THR A 40 -16.63 8.27 -36.58
N ARG A 41 -17.78 7.61 -36.80
CA ARG A 41 -18.35 6.69 -35.79
C ARG A 41 -17.35 5.62 -35.36
N GLU A 42 -16.42 5.26 -36.23
CA GLU A 42 -15.35 4.32 -35.96
C GLU A 42 -14.31 4.88 -34.97
N ASP A 43 -13.96 6.16 -35.06
CA ASP A 43 -13.04 6.82 -34.12
C ASP A 43 -13.63 6.87 -32.71
N ILE A 44 -14.93 7.21 -32.61
CA ILE A 44 -15.65 7.20 -31.33
C ILE A 44 -15.64 5.80 -30.72
N ARG A 45 -15.91 4.77 -31.55
CA ARG A 45 -15.88 3.38 -31.10
C ARG A 45 -14.49 2.98 -30.59
N LYS A 46 -13.42 3.29 -31.33
CA LYS A 46 -12.04 3.01 -30.91
C LYS A 46 -11.70 3.69 -29.59
N ILE A 47 -12.08 4.96 -29.43
CA ILE A 47 -11.88 5.69 -28.17
C ILE A 47 -12.65 5.02 -27.03
N THR A 48 -13.91 4.62 -27.25
CA THR A 48 -14.70 3.92 -26.24
C THR A 48 -14.06 2.59 -25.84
N GLU A 49 -13.63 1.77 -26.80
CA GLU A 49 -12.94 0.50 -26.54
C GLU A 49 -11.66 0.71 -25.72
N ILE A 50 -10.87 1.75 -26.05
CA ILE A 50 -9.67 2.12 -25.29
C ILE A 50 -10.05 2.53 -23.86
N VAL A 51 -11.03 3.41 -23.69
CA VAL A 51 -11.46 3.89 -22.37
C VAL A 51 -11.99 2.74 -21.51
N GLU A 52 -12.77 1.83 -22.09
CA GLU A 52 -13.26 0.64 -21.40
C GLU A 52 -12.12 -0.29 -21.01
N SER A 53 -11.14 -0.50 -21.88
CA SER A 53 -9.96 -1.32 -21.58
C SER A 53 -9.13 -0.73 -20.44
N ILE A 54 -8.90 0.59 -20.45
CA ILE A 54 -8.18 1.29 -19.38
C ILE A 54 -8.97 1.21 -18.06
N ARG A 55 -10.29 1.41 -18.11
CA ARG A 55 -11.14 1.27 -16.93
C ARG A 55 -11.09 -0.13 -16.34
N LEU A 56 -11.09 -1.16 -17.19
CA LEU A 56 -10.96 -2.54 -16.76
C LEU A 56 -9.60 -2.80 -16.10
N GLN A 57 -8.50 -2.35 -16.73
CA GLN A 57 -7.15 -2.45 -16.18
C GLN A 57 -7.04 -1.75 -14.82
N ASN A 58 -7.50 -0.50 -14.73
CA ASN A 58 -7.48 0.26 -13.48
C ASN A 58 -8.29 -0.43 -12.38
N ASN A 59 -9.46 -0.99 -12.71
CA ASN A 59 -10.26 -1.73 -11.74
C ASN A 59 -9.53 -2.98 -11.23
N GLN A 60 -8.85 -3.72 -12.13
CA GLN A 60 -8.06 -4.89 -11.75
C GLN A 60 -6.89 -4.50 -10.84
N GLU A 61 -6.16 -3.44 -11.18
CA GLU A 61 -5.06 -2.93 -10.36
C GLU A 61 -5.54 -2.47 -8.98
N ILE A 62 -6.69 -1.77 -8.91
CA ILE A 62 -7.28 -1.34 -7.64
C ILE A 62 -7.63 -2.54 -6.76
N GLU A 63 -8.26 -3.58 -7.32
CA GLU A 63 -8.60 -4.78 -6.54
C GLU A 63 -7.35 -5.53 -6.07
N LEU A 64 -6.31 -5.60 -6.90
CA LEU A 64 -5.04 -6.19 -6.52
C LEU A 64 -4.35 -5.41 -5.39
N LEU A 65 -4.31 -4.08 -5.48
CA LEU A 65 -3.74 -3.22 -4.44
C LEU A 65 -4.52 -3.32 -3.13
N LYS A 66 -5.86 -3.37 -3.19
CA LYS A 66 -6.70 -3.59 -2.01
C LYS A 66 -6.41 -4.94 -1.36
N ALA A 67 -6.31 -6.01 -2.14
CA ALA A 67 -6.01 -7.34 -1.64
C ALA A 67 -4.62 -7.38 -0.97
N GLN A 68 -3.61 -6.78 -1.60
CA GLN A 68 -2.28 -6.66 -1.03
C GLN A 68 -2.29 -5.88 0.29
N LEU A 69 -2.92 -4.70 0.31
CA LEU A 69 -3.01 -3.88 1.52
C LEU A 69 -3.72 -4.64 2.65
N ASN A 70 -4.82 -5.32 2.33
CA ASN A 70 -5.55 -6.13 3.31
C ASN A 70 -4.68 -7.25 3.89
N ASN A 71 -3.97 -8.00 3.04
CA ASN A 71 -3.05 -9.04 3.49
C ASN A 71 -1.94 -8.48 4.40
N THR A 72 -1.36 -7.32 4.04
CA THR A 72 -0.33 -6.69 4.90
C THR A 72 -0.89 -6.21 6.22
N SER A 73 -2.12 -5.67 6.22
CA SER A 73 -2.82 -5.23 7.42
C SER A 73 -3.14 -6.40 8.34
N GLU A 74 -3.67 -7.51 7.80
CA GLU A 74 -3.95 -8.73 8.55
C GLU A 74 -2.68 -9.32 9.17
N ALA A 75 -1.58 -9.39 8.41
CA ALA A 75 -0.29 -9.84 8.93
C ALA A 75 0.25 -8.93 10.04
N LEU A 76 0.06 -7.61 9.93
CA LEU A 76 0.44 -6.66 10.98
C LEU A 76 -0.38 -6.86 12.25
N VAL A 77 -1.71 -6.99 12.13
CA VAL A 77 -2.60 -7.27 13.26
C VAL A 77 -2.18 -8.57 13.94
N ARG A 78 -1.95 -9.63 13.16
CA ARG A 78 -1.55 -10.92 13.71
C ARG A 78 -0.24 -10.85 14.49
N ARG A 79 0.75 -10.10 13.99
CA ARG A 79 2.01 -9.86 14.69
C ARG A 79 1.81 -9.11 16.00
N ARG A 80 0.93 -8.10 16.03
CA ARG A 80 0.59 -7.38 17.26
C ARG A 80 0.04 -8.32 18.34
N ASP A 81 -0.89 -9.20 17.97
CA ASP A 81 -1.44 -10.20 18.90
C ASP A 81 -0.35 -11.12 19.45
N VAL A 82 0.56 -11.58 18.59
CA VAL A 82 1.69 -12.44 18.99
C VAL A 82 2.61 -11.69 19.95
N TYR A 83 2.91 -10.42 19.67
CA TYR A 83 3.82 -9.61 20.50
C TYR A 83 3.20 -9.22 21.84
N GLU A 84 1.89 -9.00 21.90
CA GLU A 84 1.17 -8.78 23.15
C GLU A 84 1.28 -10.01 24.06
N ASN A 85 0.96 -11.20 23.52
CA ASN A 85 1.05 -12.47 24.25
C ASN A 85 2.47 -12.77 24.71
N LEU A 86 3.45 -12.58 23.82
CA LEU A 86 4.86 -12.77 24.13
C LEU A 86 5.37 -11.79 25.18
N GLY A 87 4.98 -10.51 25.10
CA GLY A 87 5.34 -9.49 26.08
C GLY A 87 4.81 -9.82 27.48
N GLY A 88 3.57 -10.34 27.55
CA GLY A 88 2.98 -10.82 28.81
C GLY A 88 3.72 -12.03 29.38
N SER A 89 4.08 -13.00 28.54
CA SER A 89 4.68 -14.26 28.98
C SER A 89 6.19 -14.14 29.31
N ILE A 90 6.95 -13.30 28.60
CA ILE A 90 8.39 -13.06 28.86
C ILE A 90 8.61 -12.54 30.29
N ARG A 91 7.60 -11.91 30.91
CA ARG A 91 7.66 -11.44 32.29
C ARG A 91 8.08 -12.54 33.29
N ILE A 92 7.86 -13.82 32.96
CA ILE A 92 8.34 -14.96 33.75
C ILE A 92 9.84 -14.90 34.06
N PHE A 93 10.64 -14.36 33.14
CA PHE A 93 12.09 -14.23 33.24
C PHE A 93 12.55 -13.01 34.06
N ILE A 94 11.64 -12.07 34.34
CA ILE A 94 11.93 -10.84 35.10
C ILE A 94 11.47 -11.01 36.56
N GLN A 95 10.32 -11.64 36.79
CA GLN A 95 9.74 -11.74 38.12
C GLN A 95 10.33 -12.87 38.97
N GLY A 96 10.95 -13.89 38.36
CA GLY A 96 11.86 -14.85 39.01
C GLY A 96 11.28 -15.75 40.12
N GLN A 97 10.15 -15.40 40.74
CA GLN A 97 9.60 -16.11 41.89
C GLN A 97 8.10 -16.29 41.73
N PHE A 98 7.70 -17.56 41.61
CA PHE A 98 6.31 -18.00 41.67
C PHE A 98 6.17 -18.89 42.90
N PRO A 99 5.36 -18.49 43.92
CA PRO A 99 5.20 -19.26 45.14
C PRO A 99 4.46 -20.59 44.91
N ASP A 100 3.57 -20.62 43.91
CA ASP A 100 2.84 -21.83 43.51
C ASP A 100 3.50 -22.54 42.32
N GLN A 101 3.71 -23.84 42.46
CA GLN A 101 4.27 -24.71 41.42
C GLN A 101 3.31 -24.85 40.23
N SER A 102 2.00 -24.91 40.47
CA SER A 102 1.02 -25.08 39.38
C SER A 102 0.99 -23.83 38.48
N LEU A 103 0.96 -22.65 39.09
CA LEU A 103 1.06 -21.38 38.40
C LEU A 103 2.38 -21.23 37.62
N ARG A 104 3.50 -21.71 38.16
CA ARG A 104 4.79 -21.69 37.45
C ARG A 104 4.74 -22.50 36.15
N LEU A 105 4.21 -23.72 36.21
CA LEU A 105 4.08 -24.58 35.04
C LEU A 105 3.16 -23.95 33.98
N GLN A 106 2.05 -23.37 34.42
CA GLN A 106 1.15 -22.65 33.53
C GLN A 106 1.87 -21.49 32.81
N ARG A 107 2.59 -20.64 33.53
CA ARG A 107 3.33 -19.52 32.92
C ARG A 107 4.44 -19.98 31.98
N GLN A 108 5.10 -21.09 32.29
CA GLN A 108 6.10 -21.69 31.39
C GLN A 108 5.45 -22.17 30.09
N GLN A 109 4.29 -22.81 30.16
CA GLN A 109 3.54 -23.22 28.99
C GLN A 109 3.09 -22.02 28.15
N GLU A 110 2.51 -20.99 28.78
CA GLU A 110 2.13 -19.73 28.12
C GLU A 110 3.32 -19.09 27.38
N PHE A 111 4.51 -19.10 28.00
CA PHE A 111 5.72 -18.63 27.35
C PHE A 111 6.08 -19.48 26.13
N LEU A 112 6.14 -20.81 26.26
CA LEU A 112 6.49 -21.70 25.15
C LEU A 112 5.52 -21.54 23.95
N ASP A 113 4.22 -21.44 24.21
CA ASP A 113 3.21 -21.25 23.17
C ASP A 113 3.37 -19.90 22.46
N SER A 114 3.61 -18.83 23.21
CA SER A 114 3.88 -17.49 22.66
C SER A 114 5.21 -17.43 21.91
N TYR A 115 6.22 -18.17 22.35
CA TYR A 115 7.53 -18.26 21.72
C TYR A 115 7.46 -18.99 20.39
N ILE A 116 6.74 -20.11 20.31
CA ILE A 116 6.48 -20.83 19.05
C ILE A 116 5.71 -19.92 18.08
N SER A 117 4.70 -19.19 18.59
CA SER A 117 3.95 -18.24 17.78
C SER A 117 4.83 -17.11 17.23
N ALA A 118 5.77 -16.60 18.04
CA ALA A 118 6.73 -15.61 17.59
C ALA A 118 7.62 -16.16 16.47
N TRP A 119 8.10 -17.40 16.56
CA TRP A 119 8.90 -18.02 15.51
C TRP A 119 8.19 -18.13 14.15
N LEU A 120 6.86 -18.19 14.15
CA LEU A 120 6.07 -18.27 12.92
C LEU A 120 5.81 -16.88 12.30
N TRP A 121 5.68 -15.85 13.13
CA TRP A 121 5.14 -14.55 12.71
C TRP A 121 6.13 -13.38 12.82
N ALA A 122 7.18 -13.50 13.64
CA ALA A 122 8.13 -12.43 13.87
C ALA A 122 9.28 -12.46 12.84
N PRO A 123 9.83 -11.30 12.46
CA PRO A 123 11.05 -11.25 11.66
C PRO A 123 12.25 -11.87 12.36
N ASP A 124 13.20 -12.39 11.56
CA ASP A 124 14.42 -13.03 12.05
C ASP A 124 15.24 -12.16 13.02
N GLU A 125 15.24 -10.83 12.84
CA GLU A 125 15.91 -9.89 13.75
C GLU A 125 15.33 -9.93 15.17
N ASN A 126 14.00 -9.96 15.27
CA ASN A 126 13.29 -10.04 16.54
C ASN A 126 13.51 -11.40 17.22
N ILE A 127 13.51 -12.49 16.44
CA ILE A 127 13.82 -13.83 16.95
C ILE A 127 15.26 -13.92 17.46
N ARG A 128 16.22 -13.36 16.73
CA ARG A 128 17.63 -13.33 17.19
C ARG A 128 17.78 -12.54 18.48
N ALA A 129 17.14 -11.37 18.59
CA ALA A 129 17.13 -10.58 19.82
C ALA A 129 16.52 -11.36 21.00
N LEU A 130 15.38 -12.02 20.77
CA LEU A 130 14.70 -12.84 21.77
C LEU A 130 15.56 -14.00 22.26
N ASN A 131 16.18 -14.73 21.33
CA ASN A 131 17.06 -15.84 21.67
C ASN A 131 18.28 -15.36 22.45
N ALA A 132 18.88 -14.22 22.06
CA ALA A 132 19.99 -13.63 22.79
C ALA A 132 19.60 -13.31 24.24
N PHE A 133 18.43 -12.73 24.47
CA PHE A 133 17.89 -12.48 25.81
C PHE A 133 17.72 -13.79 26.60
N ILE A 134 17.09 -14.81 26.02
CA ILE A 134 16.85 -16.11 26.68
C ILE A 134 18.19 -16.77 27.06
N TYR A 135 19.16 -16.80 26.16
CA TYR A 135 20.49 -17.36 26.43
C TYR A 135 21.23 -16.61 27.55
N MET A 136 21.06 -15.29 27.65
CA MET A 136 21.62 -14.52 28.75
C MET A 136 20.94 -14.83 30.09
N ASN A 137 19.64 -15.13 30.08
CA ASN A 137 18.87 -15.46 31.28
C ASN A 137 19.20 -16.87 31.82
N GLN A 138 19.58 -17.82 30.95
CA GLN A 138 19.97 -19.18 31.34
C GLN A 138 21.32 -19.29 32.08
N ARG A 139 22.12 -18.21 32.13
CA ARG A 139 23.44 -18.21 32.77
C ARG A 139 23.32 -17.60 34.18
N GLU A 140 23.65 -18.40 35.21
CA GLU A 140 23.48 -18.19 36.67
C GLU A 140 23.26 -16.74 37.19
N PRO A 141 22.35 -16.55 38.18
CA PRO A 141 22.14 -15.27 38.83
C PRO A 141 23.32 -15.00 39.76
N ALA A 142 24.28 -14.19 39.36
CA ALA A 142 25.18 -13.64 40.36
C ALA A 142 24.43 -12.51 41.07
N GLU A 143 24.22 -12.68 42.37
CA GLU A 143 23.44 -11.80 43.25
C GLU A 143 23.98 -10.36 43.37
N ASP A 144 25.00 -9.97 42.59
CA ASP A 144 25.54 -8.60 42.59
C ASP A 144 26.15 -8.19 41.21
N ASN A 145 25.49 -8.57 40.12
CA ASN A 145 26.16 -8.64 38.81
C ASN A 145 25.98 -7.41 37.89
N PRO A 146 27.06 -6.83 37.32
CA PRO A 146 26.99 -6.00 36.12
C PRO A 146 26.28 -6.68 34.91
N LYS A 147 26.08 -8.01 34.94
CA LYS A 147 25.22 -8.74 33.99
C LYS A 147 23.74 -8.36 34.05
N GLN A 148 23.24 -7.79 35.15
CA GLN A 148 21.84 -7.37 35.23
C GLN A 148 21.53 -6.20 34.29
N ARG A 149 22.48 -5.27 34.11
CA ARG A 149 22.36 -4.19 33.11
C ARG A 149 22.34 -4.74 31.69
N LYS A 150 23.20 -5.71 31.39
CA LYS A 150 23.23 -6.39 30.08
C LYS A 150 21.95 -7.17 29.80
N LEU A 151 21.37 -7.81 30.81
CA LEU A 151 20.12 -8.53 30.68
C LEU A 151 18.94 -7.56 30.46
N LYS A 152 18.90 -6.44 31.20
CA LYS A 152 17.93 -5.37 31.00
C LYS A 152 18.03 -4.74 29.61
N ASP A 153 19.25 -4.50 29.13
CA ASP A 153 19.51 -4.03 27.77
C ASP A 153 19.02 -5.05 26.73
N ALA A 154 19.37 -6.33 26.87
CA ALA A 154 18.89 -7.38 25.97
C ALA A 154 17.36 -7.49 25.95
N PHE A 155 16.69 -7.42 27.11
CA PHE A 155 15.24 -7.38 27.19
C PHE A 155 14.65 -6.14 26.50
N TYR A 156 15.25 -4.97 26.73
CA TYR A 156 14.86 -3.72 26.09
C TYR A 156 14.99 -3.80 24.56
N GLN A 157 16.09 -4.36 24.03
CA GLN A 157 16.27 -4.54 22.59
C GLN A 157 15.17 -5.42 21.98
N VAL A 158 14.74 -6.47 22.69
CA VAL A 158 13.58 -7.28 22.27
C VAL A 158 12.34 -6.40 22.19
N ILE A 159 11.96 -5.71 23.28
CA ILE A 159 10.73 -4.92 23.31
C ILE A 159 10.73 -3.80 22.24
N VAL A 160 11.85 -3.14 22.02
CA VAL A 160 11.97 -2.11 20.97
C VAL A 160 11.84 -2.72 19.58
N GLY A 161 12.48 -3.86 19.32
CA GLY A 161 12.36 -4.57 18.04
C GLY A 161 10.92 -4.97 17.75
N LEU A 162 10.23 -5.55 18.74
CA LEU A 162 8.81 -5.90 18.65
C LEU A 162 7.95 -4.66 18.41
N ARG A 163 8.21 -3.55 19.11
CA ARG A 163 7.47 -2.29 18.97
C ARG A 163 7.62 -1.68 17.58
N LYS A 164 8.84 -1.65 17.03
CA LYS A 164 9.09 -1.16 15.67
C LYS A 164 8.30 -1.96 14.66
N ASP A 165 8.37 -3.28 14.78
CA ASP A 165 7.68 -4.19 13.86
C ASP A 165 6.15 -4.20 14.05
N ALA A 166 5.64 -3.84 15.23
CA ALA A 166 4.22 -3.63 15.51
C ALA A 166 3.63 -2.36 14.85
N GLY A 167 4.43 -1.58 14.13
CA GLY A 167 3.99 -0.37 13.42
C GLY A 167 4.43 0.94 14.07
N PHE A 168 5.47 0.93 14.90
CA PHE A 168 6.09 2.13 15.46
C PHE A 168 7.57 2.23 15.05
N PRO A 169 7.89 2.30 13.75
CA PRO A 169 9.26 2.22 13.25
C PRO A 169 10.16 3.34 13.81
N ASP A 170 9.60 4.53 14.01
CA ASP A 170 10.29 5.74 14.46
C ASP A 170 10.33 5.86 16.00
N THR A 171 10.25 4.75 16.74
CA THR A 171 10.32 4.81 18.19
C THR A 171 11.72 5.28 18.64
N GLU A 172 11.75 6.41 19.34
CA GLU A 172 12.98 7.03 19.90
C GLU A 172 13.21 6.70 21.38
N LEU A 173 12.42 5.77 21.93
CA LEU A 173 12.58 5.33 23.30
C LEU A 173 14.00 4.80 23.52
N LYS A 174 14.52 5.03 24.72
CA LYS A 174 15.83 4.58 25.16
C LYS A 174 15.69 3.64 26.35
N LEU A 175 16.78 2.95 26.69
CA LEU A 175 16.80 2.05 27.84
C LEU A 175 16.44 2.79 29.14
N GLU A 176 16.83 4.06 29.26
CA GLU A 176 16.55 4.90 30.42
C GLU A 176 15.05 5.20 30.59
N ASP A 177 14.27 5.15 29.50
CA ASP A 177 12.81 5.34 29.54
C ASP A 177 12.07 4.08 30.00
N PHE A 178 12.75 2.93 30.02
CA PHE A 178 12.16 1.64 30.37
C PHE A 178 12.33 1.32 31.86
N VAL A 179 11.25 1.46 32.63
CA VAL A 179 11.27 1.26 34.09
C VAL A 179 10.97 -0.20 34.45
N PHE A 180 11.92 -0.87 35.09
CA PHE A 180 11.74 -2.20 35.67
C PHE A 180 11.20 -2.07 37.10
N VAL A 181 9.89 -2.31 37.27
CA VAL A 181 9.24 -2.27 38.59
C VAL A 181 9.37 -3.65 39.26
N GLN A 182 9.89 -3.66 40.49
CA GLN A 182 9.84 -4.80 41.41
C GLN A 182 8.76 -4.52 42.46
N PHE A 183 7.92 -5.51 42.76
CA PHE A 183 6.86 -5.44 43.75
C PHE A 183 7.24 -6.23 44.98
#